data_AF-A0A7V9U191-F1
#
_entry.id   AF-A0A7V9U191-F1
#
_cell.length_a   1.000
_cell.length_b   1.000
_cell.length_c   1.000
_cell.angle_alpha   90.00
_cell.angle_beta   90.00
_cell.angle_gamma   90.00
#
_symmetry.space_group_name_H-M   'P 1'
#
loop_
_entity.id
_entity.type
_entity.pdbx_description
1 polymer ?
#
loop_
_entity_poly.entity_id
_entity_poly.type
_entity_poly.pdbx_seq_one_letter_code
_entity_poly.pdbx_strand_id
1 'polypeptide(L)'
;MSGDFDVIVRVNSLTATDPQSMAGLMARETLNANSRNAFIKVWPGTAGYRFTSRSTTGGSSVGIGSGAAAYPNVWVRLTRAGSTFTGWRSANGVDWTSVGSVSISLPQTIFVGMAVSAKSTTATTTAQFREFGPGPTAVPPPAPIMASSMTMSAPAAFSSTAIEEEPAGEDLLAGM
;
A
#
# COMPACT_ATOMS: atom_id res chain seq x y z
N MET A 1 -9.08 -15.24 5.56
CA MET A 1 -7.65 -14.91 5.78
C MET A 1 -7.50 -14.32 7.16
N SER A 2 -6.38 -14.58 7.84
CA SER A 2 -6.10 -14.06 9.18
C SER A 2 -4.82 -13.23 9.14
N GLY A 3 -4.78 -12.14 9.90
CA GLY A 3 -3.62 -11.25 9.98
C GLY A 3 -3.38 -10.44 8.70
N ASP A 4 -2.11 -10.14 8.47
CA ASP A 4 -1.64 -9.37 7.32
C ASP A 4 -1.65 -10.21 6.06
N PHE A 5 -2.01 -9.59 4.94
CA PHE A 5 -2.07 -10.27 3.66
C PHE A 5 -1.74 -9.34 2.52
N ASP A 6 -1.36 -9.96 1.42
CA ASP A 6 -1.11 -9.30 0.15
C ASP A 6 -1.60 -10.21 -0.98
N VAL A 7 -2.62 -9.76 -1.69
CA VAL A 7 -3.25 -10.53 -2.76
C VAL A 7 -3.38 -9.71 -4.02
N ILE A 8 -3.15 -10.37 -5.15
CA ILE A 8 -3.26 -9.80 -6.49
C ILE A 8 -4.29 -10.56 -7.32
N VAL A 9 -4.85 -9.89 -8.31
CA VAL A 9 -5.59 -10.52 -9.39
C VAL A 9 -5.54 -9.66 -10.65
N ARG A 10 -5.51 -10.31 -11.82
CA ARG A 10 -5.72 -9.66 -13.11
C ARG A 10 -7.18 -9.73 -13.50
N VAL A 11 -7.81 -8.58 -13.73
CA VAL A 11 -9.15 -8.49 -14.32
C VAL A 11 -8.98 -8.43 -15.83
N ASN A 12 -9.08 -9.58 -16.50
CA ASN A 12 -8.82 -9.72 -17.93
C ASN A 12 -9.91 -9.05 -18.79
N SER A 13 -11.17 -9.08 -18.33
CA SER A 13 -12.27 -8.42 -19.02
C SER A 13 -13.43 -8.14 -18.07
N LEU A 14 -14.22 -7.13 -18.40
CA LEU A 14 -15.47 -6.80 -17.71
C LEU A 14 -16.52 -6.37 -18.73
N THR A 15 -17.61 -7.12 -18.81
CA THR A 15 -18.76 -6.78 -19.66
C THR A 15 -19.65 -5.79 -18.91
N ALA A 16 -19.44 -4.50 -19.12
CA ALA A 16 -20.18 -3.47 -18.40
C ALA A 16 -21.60 -3.30 -18.97
N THR A 17 -22.60 -3.40 -18.09
CA THR A 17 -24.01 -3.10 -18.41
C THR A 17 -24.46 -1.77 -17.82
N ASP A 18 -23.68 -1.21 -16.90
CA ASP A 18 -23.78 0.15 -16.37
C ASP A 18 -22.40 0.81 -16.47
N PRO A 19 -22.30 2.14 -16.65
CA PRO A 19 -21.02 2.86 -16.66
C PRO A 19 -20.13 2.62 -15.43
N GLN A 20 -20.70 2.15 -14.32
CA GLN A 20 -19.96 1.81 -13.10
C GLN A 20 -20.14 0.33 -12.72
N SER A 21 -20.44 -0.55 -13.67
CA SER A 21 -20.24 -1.99 -13.48
C SER A 21 -18.79 -2.23 -13.06
N MET A 22 -18.58 -2.96 -11.97
CA MET A 22 -17.30 -3.01 -11.27
C MET A 22 -16.87 -4.44 -10.94
N ALA A 23 -15.56 -4.68 -10.98
CA ALA A 23 -14.94 -5.93 -10.57
C ALA A 23 -13.64 -5.67 -9.79
N GLY A 24 -13.22 -6.58 -8.92
CA GLY A 24 -11.95 -6.44 -8.21
C GLY A 24 -11.81 -7.33 -6.97
N LEU A 25 -11.01 -6.89 -6.00
CA LEU A 25 -10.73 -7.60 -4.74
C LEU A 25 -11.36 -6.90 -3.55
N MET A 26 -12.18 -7.65 -2.81
CA MET A 26 -12.85 -7.17 -1.61
C MET A 26 -12.37 -7.92 -0.38
N ALA A 27 -12.01 -7.17 0.65
CA ALA A 27 -11.86 -7.63 2.02
C ALA A 27 -13.08 -7.18 2.83
N ARG A 28 -13.75 -8.10 3.53
CA ARG A 28 -14.96 -7.82 4.31
C ARG A 28 -15.01 -8.65 5.59
N GLU A 29 -15.62 -8.07 6.62
CA GLU A 29 -15.74 -8.71 7.94
C GLU A 29 -16.72 -9.89 7.94
N THR A 30 -17.88 -9.70 7.31
CA THR A 30 -19.00 -10.65 7.32
C THR A 30 -19.66 -10.70 5.94
N LEU A 31 -20.47 -11.71 5.68
CA LEU A 31 -21.22 -11.84 4.40
C LEU A 31 -22.49 -10.98 4.33
N ASN A 32 -22.84 -10.26 5.39
CA ASN A 32 -23.99 -9.37 5.42
C ASN A 32 -23.80 -8.14 4.52
N ALA A 33 -24.87 -7.66 3.88
CA ALA A 33 -24.81 -6.53 2.95
C ALA A 33 -24.29 -5.22 3.58
N ASN A 34 -24.50 -5.04 4.88
CA ASN A 34 -24.08 -3.88 5.66
C ASN A 34 -22.65 -4.00 6.22
N SER A 35 -21.92 -5.07 5.91
CA SER A 35 -20.59 -5.36 6.46
C SER A 35 -19.55 -4.28 6.15
N ARG A 36 -18.65 -4.06 7.11
CA ARG A 36 -17.44 -3.26 6.93
C ARG A 36 -16.53 -3.91 5.90
N ASN A 37 -15.99 -3.11 4.99
CA ASN A 37 -15.23 -3.63 3.86
C ASN A 37 -14.19 -2.64 3.34
N ALA A 38 -13.21 -3.19 2.63
CA ALA A 38 -12.25 -2.50 1.79
C ALA A 38 -12.27 -3.17 0.41
N PHE A 39 -12.52 -2.41 -0.64
CA PHE A 39 -12.75 -2.91 -1.99
C PHE A 39 -11.93 -2.11 -3.00
N ILE A 40 -10.87 -2.73 -3.53
CA ILE A 40 -10.20 -2.22 -4.72
C ILE A 40 -10.96 -2.73 -5.93
N LYS A 41 -11.49 -1.81 -6.73
CA LYS A 41 -12.36 -2.12 -7.85
C LYS A 41 -11.95 -1.37 -9.09
N VAL A 42 -12.34 -1.94 -10.22
CA VAL A 42 -12.15 -1.40 -11.54
C VAL A 42 -13.45 -1.42 -12.33
N TRP A 43 -13.70 -0.39 -13.12
CA TRP A 43 -14.69 -0.35 -14.18
C TRP A 43 -14.07 0.20 -15.47
N PRO A 44 -14.66 -0.03 -16.66
CA PRO A 44 -14.09 0.49 -17.90
C PRO A 44 -14.16 2.02 -17.93
N GLY A 45 -13.07 2.67 -18.35
CA GLY A 45 -13.03 4.12 -18.56
C GLY A 45 -11.83 4.83 -17.92
N THR A 46 -11.84 6.15 -18.02
CA THR A 46 -10.73 7.05 -17.61
C THR A 46 -10.57 7.20 -16.10
N ALA A 47 -11.62 6.96 -15.33
CA ALA A 47 -11.60 6.89 -13.87
C ALA A 47 -11.86 5.46 -13.37
N GLY A 48 -11.36 4.47 -14.10
CA GLY A 48 -11.68 3.06 -13.90
C GLY A 48 -11.27 2.51 -12.54
N TYR A 49 -10.11 2.88 -11.99
CA TYR A 49 -9.66 2.39 -10.69
C TYR A 49 -10.21 3.20 -9.52
N ARG A 50 -10.75 2.52 -8.52
CA ARG A 50 -11.21 3.13 -7.27
C ARG A 50 -11.01 2.20 -6.10
N PHE A 51 -10.60 2.75 -4.98
CA PHE A 51 -10.59 2.07 -3.70
C PHE A 51 -11.75 2.58 -2.85
N THR A 52 -12.67 1.70 -2.46
CA THR A 52 -13.85 2.03 -1.65
C THR A 52 -13.78 1.33 -0.32
N SER A 53 -14.16 2.02 0.74
CA SER A 53 -14.20 1.46 2.09
C SER A 53 -15.47 1.81 2.83
N ARG A 54 -15.91 0.91 3.71
CA ARG A 54 -16.93 1.15 4.72
C ARG A 54 -16.32 0.82 6.10
N SER A 55 -16.16 1.83 6.93
CA SER A 55 -15.52 1.71 8.25
C SER A 55 -16.47 1.28 9.37
N THR A 56 -17.78 1.54 9.24
CA THR A 56 -18.81 1.18 10.22
C THR A 56 -19.88 0.29 9.62
N THR A 57 -20.41 -0.65 10.39
CA THR A 57 -21.50 -1.53 9.94
C THR A 57 -22.73 -0.69 9.62
N GLY A 58 -23.26 -0.83 8.41
CA GLY A 58 -24.38 -0.02 7.91
C GLY A 58 -24.02 1.42 7.54
N GLY A 59 -22.76 1.83 7.68
CA GLY A 59 -22.31 3.18 7.32
C GLY A 59 -22.18 3.43 5.82
N SER A 60 -21.97 4.70 5.48
CA SER A 60 -21.67 5.13 4.11
C SER A 60 -20.35 4.56 3.61
N SER A 61 -20.28 4.27 2.32
CA SER A 61 -19.05 3.87 1.66
C SER A 61 -18.35 5.08 1.06
N VAL A 62 -17.05 5.21 1.35
CA VAL A 62 -16.20 6.31 0.85
C VAL A 62 -15.27 5.75 -0.21
N GLY A 63 -15.20 6.41 -1.36
CA GLY A 63 -14.35 5.99 -2.48
C GLY A 63 -13.27 7.00 -2.80
N ILE A 64 -12.02 6.56 -2.90
CA ILE A 64 -10.83 7.35 -3.26
C ILE A 64 -10.11 6.76 -4.48
N GLY A 65 -9.26 7.57 -5.09
CA GLY A 65 -8.43 7.18 -6.23
C GLY A 65 -9.06 7.44 -7.59
N SER A 66 -8.20 7.39 -8.61
CA SER A 66 -8.56 7.53 -10.01
C SER A 66 -7.50 6.84 -10.87
N GLY A 67 -7.79 6.67 -12.15
CA GLY A 67 -6.86 6.12 -13.11
C GLY A 67 -7.57 5.35 -14.21
N ALA A 68 -7.10 5.51 -15.44
CA ALA A 68 -7.65 4.80 -16.58
C ALA A 68 -7.40 3.29 -16.45
N ALA A 69 -8.42 2.49 -16.74
CA ALA A 69 -8.31 1.05 -16.82
C ALA A 69 -8.43 0.61 -18.28
N ALA A 70 -7.38 -0.02 -18.78
CA ALA A 70 -7.29 -0.53 -20.15
C ALA A 70 -7.17 -2.06 -20.13
N TYR A 71 -8.29 -2.73 -20.36
CA TYR A 71 -8.35 -4.19 -20.45
C TYR A 71 -7.55 -4.69 -21.67
N PRO A 72 -6.91 -5.88 -21.60
CA PRO A 72 -6.96 -6.86 -20.51
C PRO A 72 -5.91 -6.68 -19.40
N ASN A 73 -5.06 -5.66 -19.54
CA ASN A 73 -3.88 -5.43 -18.70
C ASN A 73 -4.25 -4.65 -17.42
N VAL A 74 -5.26 -5.14 -16.71
CA VAL A 74 -5.81 -4.49 -15.52
C VAL A 74 -5.52 -5.36 -14.31
N TRP A 75 -4.55 -4.95 -13.50
CA TRP A 75 -4.21 -5.62 -12.26
C TRP A 75 -4.67 -4.82 -11.06
N VAL A 76 -5.18 -5.51 -10.06
CA VAL A 76 -5.52 -4.95 -8.75
C VAL A 76 -4.85 -5.77 -7.65
N ARG A 77 -4.40 -5.07 -6.61
CA ARG A 77 -3.79 -5.66 -5.41
C ARG A 77 -4.42 -5.07 -4.17
N LEU A 78 -4.63 -5.90 -3.17
CA LEU A 78 -5.14 -5.48 -1.88
C LEU A 78 -4.20 -5.98 -0.79
N THR A 79 -3.63 -5.04 -0.04
CA THR A 79 -2.76 -5.33 1.10
C THR A 79 -3.42 -4.94 2.40
N ARG A 80 -3.20 -5.73 3.44
CA ARG A 80 -3.50 -5.39 4.83
C ARG A 80 -2.22 -5.49 5.65
N ALA A 81 -1.89 -4.43 6.37
CA ALA A 81 -0.85 -4.38 7.38
C ALA A 81 -1.45 -3.82 8.69
N GLY A 82 -1.62 -4.67 9.69
CA GLY A 82 -2.38 -4.39 10.92
C GLY A 82 -3.84 -4.03 10.62
N SER A 83 -4.16 -2.75 10.82
CA SER A 83 -5.49 -2.17 10.53
C SER A 83 -5.52 -1.35 9.22
N THR A 84 -4.40 -1.20 8.53
CA THR A 84 -4.30 -0.41 7.32
C THR A 84 -4.51 -1.28 6.08
N PHE A 85 -5.48 -0.90 5.27
CA PHE A 85 -5.79 -1.51 3.98
C PHE A 85 -5.33 -0.57 2.87
N THR A 86 -4.57 -1.09 1.91
CA THR A 86 -4.10 -0.32 0.76
C THR A 86 -4.48 -1.03 -0.53
N GLY A 87 -5.15 -0.29 -1.42
CA GLY A 87 -5.47 -0.74 -2.77
C GLY A 87 -4.42 -0.26 -3.76
N TRP A 88 -3.94 -1.16 -4.61
CA TRP A 88 -2.98 -0.85 -5.67
C TRP A 88 -3.50 -1.24 -7.04
N ARG A 89 -2.96 -0.59 -8.07
CA ARG A 89 -3.19 -0.90 -9.47
C ARG A 89 -1.87 -1.16 -10.19
N SER A 90 -1.93 -1.98 -11.23
CA SER A 90 -0.80 -2.19 -12.14
C SER A 90 -1.31 -2.41 -13.57
N ALA A 91 -0.49 -2.04 -14.55
CA ALA A 91 -0.71 -2.32 -15.97
C ALA A 91 0.07 -3.54 -16.46
N ASN A 92 0.99 -4.08 -15.66
CA ASN A 92 1.87 -5.19 -16.06
C ASN A 92 2.00 -6.30 -14.99
N GLY A 93 1.39 -6.12 -13.81
CA GLY A 93 1.48 -7.05 -12.69
C GLY A 93 2.80 -6.96 -11.89
N VAL A 94 3.71 -6.07 -12.30
CA VAL A 94 5.05 -5.91 -11.71
C VAL A 94 5.19 -4.54 -11.04
N ASP A 95 4.86 -3.48 -11.76
CA ASP A 95 4.91 -2.10 -11.27
C ASP A 95 3.57 -1.71 -10.64
N TRP A 96 3.58 -1.44 -9.34
CA TRP A 96 2.36 -1.16 -8.58
C TRP A 96 2.29 0.31 -8.17
N THR A 97 1.15 0.95 -8.44
CA THR A 97 0.83 2.30 -7.98
C THR A 97 -0.29 2.25 -6.96
N SER A 98 -0.12 2.91 -5.81
CA SER A 98 -1.16 2.99 -4.78
C SER A 98 -2.35 3.82 -5.30
N VAL A 99 -3.55 3.27 -5.21
CA VAL A 99 -4.81 3.97 -5.53
C VAL A 99 -5.33 4.71 -4.30
N GLY A 100 -5.13 4.13 -3.12
CA GLY A 100 -5.55 4.72 -1.85
C GLY A 100 -5.28 3.79 -0.67
N SER A 101 -5.27 4.37 0.53
CA SER A 101 -5.07 3.67 1.79
C SER A 101 -6.07 4.15 2.83
N VAL A 102 -6.50 3.25 3.72
CA VAL A 102 -7.43 3.56 4.81
C VAL A 102 -7.12 2.68 6.02
N SER A 103 -7.27 3.23 7.22
CA SER A 103 -7.20 2.45 8.45
C SER A 103 -8.60 2.06 8.91
N ILE A 104 -8.88 0.76 8.97
CA ILE A 104 -10.15 0.19 9.43
C ILE A 104 -9.84 -0.94 10.40
N SER A 105 -10.33 -0.83 11.63
CA SER A 105 -10.19 -1.87 12.65
C SER A 105 -11.15 -3.03 12.38
N LEU A 106 -10.77 -3.93 11.47
CA LEU A 106 -11.44 -5.21 11.23
C LEU A 106 -10.90 -6.31 12.17
N PRO A 107 -11.69 -7.37 12.43
CA PRO A 107 -11.20 -8.56 13.14
C PRO A 107 -9.96 -9.18 12.46
N GLN A 108 -9.24 -10.03 13.20
CA GLN A 108 -8.07 -10.73 12.65
C GLN A 108 -8.47 -11.59 11.45
N THR A 109 -9.54 -12.37 11.59
CA THR A 109 -10.09 -13.19 10.51
C THR A 109 -11.12 -12.43 9.70
N ILE A 110 -10.89 -12.31 8.39
CA ILE A 110 -11.82 -11.68 7.44
C ILE A 110 -11.94 -12.49 6.15
N PHE A 111 -12.97 -12.20 5.36
CA PHE A 111 -13.16 -12.75 4.02
C PHE A 111 -12.46 -11.87 3.01
N VAL A 112 -11.64 -12.48 2.16
CA VAL A 112 -10.95 -11.80 1.06
C VAL A 112 -11.20 -12.60 -0.21
N GLY A 113 -11.61 -11.94 -1.28
CA GLY A 113 -11.88 -12.61 -2.54
C GLY A 113 -12.26 -11.66 -3.67
N MET A 114 -12.58 -12.29 -4.80
CA MET A 114 -13.04 -11.59 -6.00
C MET A 114 -14.49 -11.13 -5.80
N ALA A 115 -14.78 -9.89 -6.19
CA ALA A 115 -16.10 -9.31 -6.12
C ALA A 115 -16.47 -8.62 -7.43
N VAL A 116 -17.73 -8.77 -7.84
CA VAL A 116 -18.28 -8.20 -9.07
C VAL A 116 -19.65 -7.61 -8.75
N SER A 117 -19.97 -6.46 -9.35
CA SER A 117 -21.29 -5.86 -9.28
C SER A 117 -21.66 -5.21 -10.61
N ALA A 118 -22.85 -5.53 -11.12
CA ALA A 118 -23.38 -4.90 -12.33
C ALA A 118 -23.78 -3.44 -12.09
N LYS A 119 -24.09 -3.08 -10.84
CA LYS A 119 -24.70 -1.81 -10.44
C LYS A 119 -26.02 -1.50 -11.16
N SER A 120 -26.67 -2.56 -11.66
CA SER A 120 -28.01 -2.56 -12.23
C SER A 120 -28.85 -3.64 -11.53
N THR A 121 -30.16 -3.41 -11.43
CA THR A 121 -31.14 -4.38 -10.92
C THR A 121 -31.74 -5.24 -12.02
N THR A 122 -31.56 -4.86 -13.28
CA THR A 122 -32.20 -5.50 -14.45
C THR A 122 -31.21 -6.15 -15.40
N ALA A 123 -29.92 -5.85 -15.28
CA ALA A 123 -28.87 -6.36 -16.16
C ALA A 123 -27.72 -7.01 -15.36
N THR A 124 -27.12 -8.04 -15.94
CA THR A 124 -26.02 -8.80 -15.36
C THR A 124 -24.69 -8.44 -16.03
N THR A 125 -23.62 -8.34 -15.22
CA THR A 125 -22.26 -8.10 -15.71
C THR A 125 -21.43 -9.38 -15.56
N THR A 126 -20.45 -9.58 -16.44
CA THR A 126 -19.51 -10.70 -16.36
C THR A 126 -18.09 -10.18 -16.31
N ALA A 127 -17.31 -10.63 -15.32
CA ALA A 127 -15.89 -10.34 -15.20
C ALA A 127 -15.05 -11.61 -15.34
N GLN A 128 -13.92 -11.53 -16.02
CA GLN A 128 -12.94 -12.61 -16.07
C GLN A 128 -11.73 -12.27 -15.20
N PHE A 129 -11.47 -13.09 -14.19
CA PHE A 129 -10.30 -12.99 -13.34
C PHE A 129 -9.25 -14.01 -13.74
N ARG A 130 -7.98 -13.60 -13.73
CA ARG A 130 -6.81 -14.47 -13.94
C ARG A 130 -5.74 -14.15 -12.90
N GLU A 131 -4.82 -15.09 -12.71
CA GLU A 131 -3.60 -14.88 -11.92
C GLU A 131 -3.92 -14.39 -10.49
N PHE A 132 -4.95 -14.99 -9.87
CA PHE A 132 -5.24 -14.77 -8.46
C PHE A 132 -4.17 -15.46 -7.61
N GLY A 133 -3.53 -14.71 -6.72
CA GLY A 133 -2.45 -15.25 -5.92
C GLY A 133 -1.88 -14.24 -4.93
N PRO A 134 -0.81 -14.63 -4.21
CA PRO A 134 -0.07 -13.70 -3.36
C PRO A 134 0.53 -12.59 -4.21
N GLY A 135 0.57 -11.37 -3.67
CA GLY A 135 1.30 -10.28 -4.30
C GLY A 135 2.81 -10.50 -4.26
N PRO A 136 3.59 -9.65 -4.97
CA PRO A 136 5.05 -9.72 -4.87
C PRO A 136 5.42 -9.60 -3.40
N THR A 137 6.17 -10.57 -2.87
CA THR A 137 6.61 -10.59 -1.47
C THR A 137 7.16 -9.21 -1.12
N ALA A 138 6.42 -8.47 -0.30
CA ALA A 138 6.87 -7.18 0.16
C ALA A 138 8.18 -7.43 0.90
N VAL A 139 9.30 -6.91 0.37
CA VAL A 139 10.51 -6.75 1.19
C VAL A 139 10.06 -5.86 2.34
N PRO A 140 10.10 -6.32 3.60
CA PRO A 140 9.70 -5.47 4.72
C PRO A 140 10.54 -4.19 4.64
N PRO A 141 9.93 -2.99 4.81
CA PRO A 141 10.71 -1.77 4.92
C PRO A 141 11.77 -2.02 6.01
N PRO A 142 13.06 -1.68 5.78
CA PRO A 142 14.08 -1.85 6.81
C PRO A 142 13.58 -1.18 8.08
N ALA A 143 13.56 -1.92 9.18
CA ALA A 143 13.15 -1.39 10.47
C ALA A 143 13.89 -0.07 10.73
N PRO A 144 13.23 0.98 11.25
CA PRO A 144 13.94 2.19 11.63
C PRO A 144 15.02 1.78 12.64
N ILE A 145 16.29 2.01 12.29
CA ILE A 145 17.38 1.89 13.25
C ILE A 145 17.16 2.96 14.31
N MET A 146 16.53 2.58 15.42
CA MET A 146 16.46 3.43 16.60
C MET A 146 17.90 3.62 17.05
N ALA A 147 18.50 4.78 16.73
CA ALA A 147 19.77 5.17 17.29
C ALA A 147 19.56 5.32 18.80
N SER A 148 19.93 4.29 19.57
CA SER A 148 20.03 4.41 21.01
C SER A 148 21.11 5.44 21.29
N SER A 149 20.71 6.66 21.67
CA SER A 149 21.60 7.63 22.27
C SER A 149 22.11 7.02 23.57
N MET A 150 23.27 6.37 23.53
CA MET A 150 24.04 6.08 24.73
C MET A 150 24.42 7.42 25.34
N THR A 151 23.68 7.87 26.33
CA THR A 151 24.17 8.88 27.27
C THR A 151 25.39 8.27 27.94
N MET A 152 26.59 8.64 27.48
CA MET A 152 27.81 8.39 28.24
C MET A 152 27.75 9.25 29.50
N SER A 153 27.36 8.63 30.63
CA SER A 153 27.66 9.17 31.95
C SER A 153 29.16 8.95 32.18
N ALA A 154 29.95 10.01 32.08
CA ALA A 154 31.38 9.97 32.31
C ALA A 154 31.69 9.75 33.79
N PRO A 155 32.73 8.95 34.10
CA PRO A 155 33.55 9.27 35.25
C PRO A 155 35.04 9.35 34.93
N ALA A 156 35.66 10.33 35.61
CA ALA A 156 37.06 10.42 36.04
C ALA A 156 38.17 10.56 34.99
N ALA A 157 38.97 11.60 35.25
CA ALA A 157 40.09 12.09 34.48
C ALA A 157 41.28 11.11 34.38
N PHE A 158 41.99 11.18 33.25
CA PHE A 158 43.42 10.89 33.19
C PHE A 158 44.12 12.05 32.47
N SER A 159 44.97 12.74 33.24
CA SER A 159 45.82 13.83 32.78
C SER A 159 47.06 13.26 32.08
N SER A 160 47.38 13.76 30.91
CA SER A 160 48.68 13.55 30.26
C SER A 160 49.19 14.89 29.77
N THR A 161 50.17 15.41 30.49
CA THR A 161 50.90 16.64 30.17
C THR A 161 51.76 16.42 28.93
N ALA A 162 51.46 17.15 27.85
CA ALA A 162 52.42 17.38 26.78
C ALA A 162 52.94 18.82 26.92
N ILE A 163 54.21 18.90 27.30
CA ILE A 163 55.09 20.06 27.38
C ILE A 163 55.07 20.85 26.06
N GLU A 164 54.84 22.16 26.16
CA GLU A 164 55.02 23.15 25.10
C GLU A 164 56.47 23.19 24.62
N GLU A 165 56.68 23.32 23.31
CA GLU A 165 57.75 24.15 22.77
C GLU A 165 57.34 24.70 21.39
N GLU A 166 56.87 25.94 21.37
CA GLU A 166 57.09 26.91 20.29
C GLU A 166 58.24 27.81 20.81
N PRO A 167 59.18 28.33 19.98
CA PRO A 167 58.79 29.26 18.91
C PRO A 167 59.75 29.45 17.71
N ALA A 168 59.29 30.34 16.82
CA ALA A 168 60.03 31.43 16.15
C ALA A 168 60.22 31.25 14.64
N GLY A 169 59.56 32.15 13.90
CA GLY A 169 59.76 32.32 12.47
C GLY A 169 61.04 33.10 12.13
N GLU A 170 61.20 33.32 10.82
CA GLU A 170 61.73 34.51 10.13
C GLU A 170 62.35 34.10 8.77
N ASP A 171 61.70 34.53 7.69
CA ASP A 171 62.24 35.21 6.50
C ASP A 171 63.60 34.76 5.85
N LEU A 172 63.58 34.28 4.59
CA LEU A 172 64.21 34.94 3.41
C LEU A 172 64.29 34.07 2.13
N LEU A 173 63.82 34.69 1.02
CA LEU A 173 64.36 34.75 -0.36
C LEU A 173 64.50 33.54 -1.33
N ALA A 174 63.85 33.76 -2.48
CA ALA A 174 64.38 33.73 -3.86
C ALA A 174 64.77 32.38 -4.53
N GLY A 175 64.18 32.18 -5.70
CA GLY A 175 64.40 31.03 -6.57
C GLY A 175 65.69 31.05 -7.37
N MET A 176 65.92 29.91 -8.02
CA MET A 176 66.77 29.69 -9.18
C MET A 176 66.09 28.62 -10.04
#